data_AF-A0A7H8M9V1-F1
#
_entry.id   AF-A0A7H8M9V1-F1
#
_cell.length_a   1.000
_cell.length_b   1.000
_cell.length_c   1.000
_cell.angle_alpha   90.00
_cell.angle_beta   90.00
_cell.angle_gamma   90.00
#
_symmetry.space_group_name_H-M   'P 1'
#
loop_
_entity.id
_entity.type
_entity.pdbx_description
1 polymer ?
#
loop_
_entity_poly.entity_id
_entity_poly.type
_entity_poly.pdbx_seq_one_letter_code
_entity_poly.pdbx_strand_id
1 'polypeptide(L)'
;MGLLSRLRPAPPEMDFPRPAGAGARQSRMPWRLPDEPAISGIAADAVTVGALTVRAASLVGPGHRCAEPAQHRQDAYRLGRDPGRRFLLAAVADGMSDSSRSHLGANVAATALVAGLRAGLGRGADPDGPALFLDAARQMSGMAAQQKVTENDVRAAALAAAVPVEPAPDGTRAVWLSWLADVSAWLRTEAGWTRLTGTDKEGPDQDVLTEFLPFHPGRTRTARVAVPRGAVLALATDGIGDVLAGGAAPWFAERWAGPPHVASFVADVGYDARGRLDDRTAVVIWCDR
;
A
#
# COMPACT_ATOMS: atom_id res chain seq x y z
N MET A 1 -19.43 -15.37 -53.90
CA MET A 1 -19.76 -15.03 -52.50
C MET A 1 -18.49 -15.09 -51.65
N GLY A 2 -17.67 -14.04 -51.70
CA GLY A 2 -16.45 -13.94 -50.88
C GLY A 2 -16.81 -13.39 -49.51
N LEU A 3 -16.64 -14.21 -48.46
CA LEU A 3 -16.79 -13.78 -47.08
C LEU A 3 -15.68 -12.78 -46.75
N LEU A 4 -16.01 -11.49 -46.73
CA LEU A 4 -15.19 -10.45 -46.11
C LEU A 4 -15.11 -10.76 -44.61
N SER A 5 -14.02 -11.40 -44.20
CA SER A 5 -13.58 -11.44 -42.81
C SER A 5 -13.41 -10.01 -42.33
N ARG A 6 -14.42 -9.47 -41.64
CA ARG A 6 -14.28 -8.23 -40.88
C ARG A 6 -13.32 -8.55 -39.74
N LEU A 7 -12.04 -8.19 -39.91
CA LEU A 7 -11.10 -8.06 -38.81
C LEU A 7 -11.77 -7.19 -37.75
N ARG A 8 -12.16 -7.79 -36.63
CA ARG A 8 -12.51 -7.02 -35.45
C ARG A 8 -11.27 -6.18 -35.11
N PRO A 9 -11.39 -4.85 -34.90
CA PRO A 9 -10.28 -4.11 -34.33
C PRO A 9 -9.89 -4.81 -33.03
N ALA A 10 -8.60 -5.07 -32.85
CA ALA A 10 -8.10 -5.55 -31.56
C ALA A 10 -8.65 -4.61 -30.48
N PRO A 11 -9.16 -5.14 -29.36
CA PRO A 11 -9.56 -4.27 -28.27
C PRO A 11 -8.38 -3.34 -27.95
N PRO A 12 -8.61 -2.05 -27.68
CA PRO A 12 -7.53 -1.16 -27.29
C PRO A 12 -6.77 -1.82 -26.15
N GLU A 13 -5.48 -2.09 -26.34
CA GLU A 13 -4.61 -2.51 -25.25
C GLU A 13 -4.69 -1.40 -24.20
N MET A 14 -5.38 -1.66 -23.08
CA MET A 14 -5.30 -0.79 -21.93
C MET A 14 -3.93 -1.00 -21.30
N ASP A 15 -2.94 -0.31 -21.86
CA ASP A 15 -1.60 -0.24 -21.31
C ASP A 15 -1.64 0.51 -19.98
N PHE A 16 -0.83 0.04 -19.02
CA PHE A 16 -0.56 0.82 -17.82
C PHE A 16 0.08 2.17 -18.20
N PRO A 17 -0.33 3.27 -17.55
CA PRO A 17 0.22 4.60 -17.83
C PRO A 17 1.73 4.64 -17.54
N ARG A 18 2.45 5.51 -18.24
CA ARG A 18 3.91 5.64 -18.11
C ARG A 18 4.35 7.00 -17.58
N PRO A 19 4.13 7.30 -16.29
CA PRO A 19 4.37 8.63 -15.72
C PRO A 19 5.85 9.02 -15.66
N ALA A 20 6.76 8.05 -15.77
CA ALA A 20 8.21 8.26 -15.74
C ALA A 20 8.89 7.94 -17.10
N GLY A 21 8.13 7.97 -18.20
CA GLY A 21 8.67 7.84 -19.56
C GLY A 21 8.63 6.41 -20.12
N ALA A 22 9.79 5.79 -20.36
CA ALA A 22 9.83 4.47 -20.99
C ALA A 22 9.37 3.37 -20.03
N GLY A 23 8.58 2.43 -20.56
CA GLY A 23 8.12 1.26 -19.83
C GLY A 23 9.20 0.19 -19.64
N ALA A 24 8.94 -0.76 -18.73
CA ALA A 24 9.73 -1.96 -18.57
C ALA A 24 9.31 -3.06 -19.56
N ARG A 25 10.28 -3.87 -20.02
CA ARG A 25 10.01 -5.03 -20.88
C ARG A 25 9.06 -6.02 -20.19
N GLN A 26 9.27 -6.23 -18.88
CA GLN A 26 8.49 -7.11 -18.01
C GLN A 26 7.01 -6.71 -17.98
N SER A 27 6.69 -5.42 -18.09
CA SER A 27 5.31 -4.93 -18.13
C SER A 27 4.51 -5.49 -19.31
N ARG A 28 5.19 -5.87 -20.40
CA ARG A 28 4.56 -6.49 -21.58
C ARG A 28 4.63 -8.02 -21.60
N MET A 29 5.30 -8.62 -20.63
CA MET A 29 5.36 -10.08 -20.53
C MET A 29 4.03 -10.62 -19.98
N PRO A 30 3.63 -11.85 -20.36
CA PRO A 30 2.44 -12.48 -19.82
C PRO A 30 2.55 -12.67 -18.31
N TRP A 31 1.40 -12.61 -17.64
CA TRP A 31 1.30 -13.02 -16.25
C TRP A 31 1.45 -14.54 -16.17
N ARG A 32 2.33 -15.00 -15.30
CA ARG A 32 2.55 -16.42 -14.99
C ARG A 32 1.92 -16.75 -13.64
N LEU A 33 1.82 -18.04 -13.34
CA LEU A 33 1.31 -18.52 -12.06
C LEU A 33 2.46 -18.92 -11.14
N PRO A 34 2.36 -18.63 -9.82
CA PRO A 34 3.23 -19.24 -8.84
C PRO A 34 2.97 -20.75 -8.76
N ASP A 35 3.97 -21.52 -8.31
CA ASP A 35 3.83 -22.96 -8.09
C ASP A 35 2.83 -23.28 -6.97
N GLU A 36 2.72 -22.39 -5.99
CA GLU A 36 1.81 -22.52 -4.87
C GLU A 36 0.53 -21.68 -5.05
N PRO A 37 -0.61 -22.09 -4.42
CA PRO A 37 -1.83 -21.29 -4.44
C PRO A 37 -1.58 -19.85 -3.96
N ALA A 38 -1.82 -18.89 -4.84
CA ALA A 38 -1.56 -17.49 -4.57
C ALA A 38 -2.81 -16.74 -4.12
N ILE A 39 -2.62 -15.71 -3.28
CA ILE A 39 -3.59 -14.62 -3.16
C ILE A 39 -3.74 -13.91 -4.51
N SER A 40 -4.83 -13.14 -4.67
CA SER A 40 -5.05 -12.34 -5.87
C SER A 40 -3.87 -11.43 -6.17
N GLY A 41 -3.32 -11.50 -7.39
CA GLY A 41 -2.22 -10.63 -7.84
C GLY A 41 -2.64 -9.16 -8.01
N ILE A 42 -3.94 -8.88 -8.07
CA ILE A 42 -4.51 -7.53 -7.97
C ILE A 42 -5.59 -7.58 -6.90
N ALA A 43 -5.49 -6.69 -5.90
CA ALA A 43 -6.58 -6.37 -5.00
C ALA A 43 -6.89 -4.88 -5.14
N ALA A 44 -8.17 -4.52 -5.13
CA ALA A 44 -8.60 -3.14 -5.18
C ALA A 44 -9.93 -2.93 -4.47
N ASP A 45 -10.05 -1.81 -3.77
CA ASP A 45 -11.25 -1.36 -3.08
C ASP A 45 -11.58 0.08 -3.43
N ALA A 46 -12.87 0.37 -3.49
CA ALA A 46 -13.42 1.72 -3.58
C ALA A 46 -14.51 1.87 -2.52
N VAL A 47 -14.27 2.72 -1.52
CA VAL A 47 -15.19 2.89 -0.40
C VAL A 47 -15.37 4.37 -0.06
N THR A 48 -16.51 4.68 0.54
CA THR A 48 -16.81 5.99 1.12
C THR A 48 -17.15 5.81 2.59
N VAL A 49 -16.54 6.62 3.45
CA VAL A 49 -16.69 6.58 4.91
C VAL A 49 -16.92 7.99 5.43
N GLY A 50 -18.18 8.37 5.64
CA GLY A 50 -18.53 9.76 5.95
C GLY A 50 -18.11 10.68 4.80
N ALA A 51 -17.38 11.74 5.12
CA ALA A 51 -16.81 12.67 4.13
C ALA A 51 -15.46 12.21 3.54
N LEU A 52 -15.04 10.96 3.79
CA LEU A 52 -13.81 10.39 3.23
C LEU A 52 -14.16 9.50 2.04
N THR A 53 -13.54 9.74 0.88
CA THR A 53 -13.50 8.77 -0.21
C THR A 53 -12.15 8.05 -0.19
N VAL A 54 -12.15 6.74 -0.40
CA VAL A 54 -10.95 5.90 -0.38
C VAL A 54 -10.85 5.11 -1.66
N ARG A 55 -9.63 5.01 -2.18
CA ARG A 55 -9.22 4.00 -3.16
C ARG A 55 -8.02 3.28 -2.60
N ALA A 56 -8.08 1.96 -2.63
CA ALA A 56 -6.95 1.13 -2.28
C ALA A 56 -6.69 0.18 -3.42
N ALA A 57 -5.42 -0.05 -3.74
CA ALA A 57 -5.01 -1.04 -4.70
C ALA A 57 -3.64 -1.55 -4.35
N SER A 58 -3.42 -2.82 -4.63
CA SER A 58 -2.13 -3.46 -4.44
C SER A 58 -1.95 -4.53 -5.51
N LEU A 59 -0.88 -4.38 -6.28
CA LEU A 59 -0.61 -5.15 -7.50
C LEU A 59 0.74 -5.84 -7.38
N VAL A 60 0.79 -7.08 -7.87
CA VAL A 60 2.06 -7.78 -8.09
C VAL A 60 2.90 -7.04 -9.13
N GLY A 61 4.17 -6.85 -8.82
CA GLY A 61 5.13 -6.15 -9.66
C GLY A 61 5.36 -6.87 -10.99
N PRO A 62 5.66 -6.13 -12.08
CA PRO A 62 6.01 -6.74 -13.36
C PRO A 62 7.13 -7.78 -13.27
N GLY A 63 8.14 -7.57 -12.41
CA GLY A 63 9.23 -8.53 -12.22
C GLY A 63 8.77 -9.83 -11.58
N HIS A 64 7.91 -9.73 -10.55
CA HIS A 64 7.38 -10.87 -9.81
C HIS A 64 6.40 -11.70 -10.65
N ARG A 65 5.46 -11.04 -11.33
CA ARG A 65 4.39 -11.74 -12.07
C ARG A 65 4.84 -12.43 -13.35
N CYS A 66 5.98 -12.06 -13.92
CA CYS A 66 6.49 -12.62 -15.18
C CYS A 66 7.69 -13.55 -15.00
N ALA A 67 8.20 -13.71 -13.77
CA ALA A 67 9.19 -14.71 -13.41
C ALA A 67 8.63 -16.14 -13.61
N GLU A 68 9.53 -17.12 -13.76
CA GLU A 68 9.18 -18.54 -13.86
C GLU A 68 9.99 -19.33 -12.82
N PRO A 69 9.36 -19.85 -11.74
CA PRO A 69 7.94 -19.66 -11.39
C PRO A 69 7.63 -18.19 -11.04
N ALA A 70 6.35 -17.79 -11.17
CA ALA A 70 5.95 -16.44 -10.78
C ALA A 70 6.01 -16.29 -9.26
N GLN A 71 6.26 -15.07 -8.78
CA GLN A 71 6.24 -14.77 -7.36
C GLN A 71 4.87 -14.23 -6.94
N HIS A 72 4.50 -14.50 -5.69
CA HIS A 72 3.30 -13.93 -5.09
C HIS A 72 3.44 -12.42 -4.96
N ARG A 73 2.31 -11.72 -4.91
CA ARG A 73 2.30 -10.35 -4.41
C ARG A 73 2.72 -10.35 -2.93
N GLN A 74 3.87 -9.76 -2.65
CA GLN A 74 4.51 -9.60 -1.35
C GLN A 74 3.92 -8.43 -0.56
N ASP A 75 3.28 -7.48 -1.24
CA ASP A 75 2.55 -6.39 -0.60
C ASP A 75 1.14 -6.77 -0.09
N ALA A 76 0.68 -6.03 0.92
CA ALA A 76 -0.70 -6.09 1.40
C ALA A 76 -1.23 -4.73 1.89
N TYR A 77 -2.56 -4.55 1.81
CA TYR A 77 -3.26 -3.51 2.56
C TYR A 77 -4.51 -4.07 3.24
N ARG A 78 -5.02 -3.34 4.23
CA ARG A 78 -6.32 -3.59 4.88
C ARG A 78 -7.03 -2.29 5.18
N LEU A 79 -8.36 -2.31 5.04
CA LEU A 79 -9.26 -1.22 5.42
C LEU A 79 -10.20 -1.70 6.53
N GLY A 80 -10.64 -0.79 7.39
CA GLY A 80 -11.59 -1.07 8.45
C GLY A 80 -12.22 0.19 9.03
N ARG A 81 -13.11 -0.01 10.01
CA ARG A 81 -13.67 1.05 10.85
C ARG A 81 -13.64 0.62 12.30
N ASP A 82 -13.48 1.56 13.22
CA ASP A 82 -13.70 1.28 14.63
C ASP A 82 -15.19 0.95 14.89
N PRO A 83 -15.53 0.24 15.98
CA PRO A 83 -16.93 -0.10 16.29
C PRO A 83 -17.84 1.13 16.43
N GLY A 84 -17.29 2.25 16.92
CA GLY A 84 -17.98 3.52 17.05
C GLY A 84 -18.14 4.28 15.74
N ARG A 85 -17.58 3.78 14.62
CA ARG A 85 -17.66 4.37 13.28
C ARG A 85 -17.04 5.77 13.16
N ARG A 86 -16.23 6.16 14.14
CA ARG A 86 -15.54 7.47 14.28
C ARG A 86 -14.26 7.56 13.48
N PHE A 87 -13.64 6.42 13.16
CA PHE A 87 -12.36 6.34 12.46
C PHE A 87 -12.46 5.40 11.26
N LEU A 88 -11.90 5.84 10.14
CA LEU A 88 -11.41 4.95 9.09
C LEU A 88 -10.06 4.41 9.55
N LEU A 89 -9.87 3.10 9.43
CA LEU A 89 -8.64 2.40 9.76
C LEU A 89 -8.03 1.89 8.47
N ALA A 90 -6.72 2.07 8.31
CA ALA A 90 -5.99 1.56 7.17
C ALA A 90 -4.64 1.03 7.60
N ALA A 91 -4.15 0.00 6.91
CA ALA A 91 -2.76 -0.43 7.01
C ALA A 91 -2.24 -0.82 5.63
N VAL A 92 -0.94 -0.59 5.41
CA VAL A 92 -0.16 -1.13 4.30
C VAL A 92 1.03 -1.90 4.87
N ALA A 93 1.45 -2.95 4.20
CA ALA A 93 2.62 -3.73 4.55
C ALA A 93 3.34 -4.18 3.29
N ASP A 94 4.66 -4.19 3.38
CA ASP A 94 5.61 -4.54 2.32
C ASP A 94 6.42 -5.74 2.79
N GLY A 95 6.27 -6.86 2.09
CA GLY A 95 6.96 -8.10 2.42
C GLY A 95 8.37 -8.11 1.84
N MET A 96 9.39 -8.32 2.68
CA MET A 96 10.79 -8.27 2.22
C MET A 96 11.08 -9.33 1.14
N SER A 97 11.73 -8.91 0.06
CA SER A 97 12.02 -9.77 -1.10
C SER A 97 12.97 -10.95 -0.80
N ASP A 98 13.79 -10.83 0.24
CA ASP A 98 14.71 -11.87 0.73
C ASP A 98 14.04 -12.82 1.75
N SER A 99 12.71 -12.77 1.88
CA SER A 99 11.92 -13.57 2.80
C SER A 99 10.95 -14.49 2.04
N SER A 100 11.12 -15.81 2.19
CA SER A 100 10.49 -16.82 1.31
C SER A 100 8.95 -16.82 1.34
N ARG A 101 8.35 -16.37 2.45
CA ARG A 101 6.91 -16.26 2.69
C ARG A 101 6.50 -14.83 3.04
N SER A 102 7.21 -13.83 2.51
CA SER A 102 6.97 -12.41 2.76
C SER A 102 5.52 -11.98 2.54
N HIS A 103 4.87 -12.50 1.50
CA HIS A 103 3.45 -12.30 1.22
C HIS A 103 2.54 -12.70 2.40
N LEU A 104 2.84 -13.79 3.13
CA LEU A 104 2.10 -14.17 4.33
C LEU A 104 2.38 -13.18 5.46
N GLY A 105 3.64 -12.80 5.64
CA GLY A 105 4.07 -11.80 6.63
C GLY A 105 3.32 -10.48 6.48
N ALA A 106 3.33 -9.89 5.29
CA ALA A 106 2.66 -8.63 4.99
C ALA A 106 1.13 -8.73 5.20
N ASN A 107 0.50 -9.82 4.75
CA ASN A 107 -0.95 -10.01 4.92
C ASN A 107 -1.35 -10.13 6.40
N VAL A 108 -0.57 -10.88 7.20
CA VAL A 108 -0.80 -11.00 8.64
C VAL A 108 -0.56 -9.66 9.33
N ALA A 109 0.53 -8.96 9.01
CA ALA A 109 0.84 -7.66 9.58
C ALA A 109 -0.30 -6.65 9.34
N ALA A 110 -0.67 -6.42 8.08
CA ALA A 110 -1.74 -5.46 7.75
C ALA A 110 -3.09 -5.82 8.41
N THR A 111 -3.40 -7.11 8.51
CA THR A 111 -4.64 -7.59 9.16
C THR A 111 -4.59 -7.37 10.67
N ALA A 112 -3.49 -7.73 11.32
CA ALA A 112 -3.29 -7.57 12.75
C ALA A 112 -3.33 -6.10 13.17
N LEU A 113 -2.71 -5.21 12.40
CA LEU A 113 -2.69 -3.77 12.65
C LEU A 113 -4.10 -3.17 12.61
N VAL A 114 -4.90 -3.46 11.58
CA VAL A 114 -6.29 -2.95 11.51
C VAL A 114 -7.16 -3.57 12.60
N ALA A 115 -7.01 -4.86 12.89
CA ALA A 115 -7.77 -5.53 13.95
C ALA A 115 -7.44 -4.98 15.34
N GLY A 116 -6.16 -4.74 15.62
CA GLY A 116 -5.66 -4.15 16.85
C GLY A 116 -6.16 -2.73 17.06
N LEU A 117 -6.07 -1.86 16.04
CA LEU A 117 -6.65 -0.51 16.07
C LEU A 117 -8.15 -0.55 16.35
N ARG A 118 -8.89 -1.41 15.64
CA ARG A 118 -10.33 -1.57 15.84
C ARG A 118 -10.66 -1.98 17.27
N ALA A 119 -9.92 -2.92 17.83
CA ALA A 119 -10.13 -3.41 19.19
C ALA A 119 -9.79 -2.35 20.25
N GLY A 120 -8.65 -1.65 20.11
CA GLY A 120 -8.23 -0.59 21.03
C GLY A 120 -9.21 0.57 21.04
N LEU A 121 -9.54 1.12 19.87
CA LEU A 121 -10.49 2.23 19.73
C LEU A 121 -11.91 1.84 20.19
N GLY A 122 -12.30 0.58 20.01
CA GLY A 122 -13.57 0.04 20.51
C GLY A 122 -13.67 0.03 22.04
N ARG A 123 -12.53 -0.04 22.74
CA ARG A 123 -12.45 0.09 24.20
C ARG A 123 -12.26 1.55 24.66
N GLY A 124 -12.25 2.50 23.74
CA GLY A 124 -11.97 3.91 24.04
C GLY A 124 -10.49 4.20 24.36
N ALA A 125 -9.57 3.29 24.05
CA ALA A 125 -8.15 3.50 24.23
C ALA A 125 -7.57 4.36 23.09
N ASP A 126 -6.63 5.23 23.43
CA ASP A 126 -5.80 5.91 22.44
C ASP A 126 -4.88 4.89 21.74
N PRO A 127 -4.68 5.01 20.41
CA PRO A 127 -3.76 4.13 19.69
C PRO A 127 -2.31 4.25 20.21
N ASP A 128 -1.74 3.10 20.58
CA ASP A 128 -0.35 2.92 21.01
C ASP A 128 0.40 2.12 19.93
N GLY A 129 1.33 2.78 19.23
CA GLY A 129 2.07 2.21 18.11
C GLY A 129 2.93 1.00 18.49
N PRO A 130 3.87 1.14 19.45
CA PRO A 130 4.68 0.03 19.94
C PRO A 130 3.86 -1.19 20.38
N ALA A 131 2.78 -0.98 21.14
CA ALA A 131 1.93 -2.09 21.58
C ALA A 131 1.21 -2.76 20.39
N LEU A 132 0.68 -1.96 19.47
CA LEU A 132 -0.01 -2.45 18.28
C LEU A 132 0.90 -3.31 17.39
N PHE A 133 2.12 -2.85 17.14
CA PHE A 133 3.08 -3.57 16.31
C PHE A 133 3.69 -4.79 17.02
N LEU A 134 3.82 -4.76 18.36
CA LEU A 134 4.20 -5.95 19.12
C LEU A 134 3.15 -7.05 18.98
N ASP A 135 1.87 -6.72 19.02
CA ASP A 135 0.81 -7.69 18.79
C ASP A 135 0.77 -8.19 17.34
N ALA A 136 1.07 -7.32 16.36
CA ALA A 136 1.24 -7.74 14.97
C ALA A 136 2.43 -8.70 14.79
N ALA A 137 3.59 -8.41 15.40
CA ALA A 137 4.75 -9.29 15.41
C ALA A 137 4.40 -10.67 15.96
N ARG A 138 3.71 -10.73 17.11
CA ARG A 138 3.27 -12.00 17.72
C ARG A 138 2.36 -12.81 16.79
N GLN A 139 1.46 -12.16 16.06
CA GLN A 139 0.61 -12.85 15.09
C GLN A 139 1.41 -13.38 13.89
N MET A 140 2.39 -12.62 13.42
CA MET A 140 3.30 -13.08 12.36
C MET A 140 4.13 -14.29 12.82
N SER A 141 4.71 -14.24 14.02
CA SER A 141 5.43 -15.36 14.64
C SER A 141 4.54 -16.59 14.79
N GLY A 142 3.29 -16.40 15.25
CA GLY A 142 2.30 -17.46 15.36
C GLY A 142 1.95 -18.08 14.00
N MET A 143 1.84 -17.28 12.94
CA MET A 143 1.63 -17.79 11.58
C MET A 143 2.86 -18.56 11.09
N ALA A 144 4.08 -18.05 11.28
CA ALA A 144 5.29 -18.76 10.88
C ALA A 144 5.34 -20.16 11.49
N ALA A 145 5.08 -20.26 12.80
CA ALA A 145 5.02 -21.54 13.51
C ALA A 145 3.94 -22.48 12.95
N GLN A 146 2.75 -21.97 12.65
CA GLN A 146 1.65 -22.76 12.05
C GLN A 146 1.99 -23.27 10.65
N GLN A 147 2.69 -22.49 9.83
CA GLN A 147 3.18 -22.89 8.52
C GLN A 147 4.46 -23.75 8.58
N LYS A 148 5.00 -24.01 9.78
CA LYS A 148 6.27 -24.71 9.99
C LYS A 148 7.45 -24.05 9.25
N VAL A 149 7.43 -22.73 9.18
CA VAL A 149 8.53 -21.88 8.67
C VAL A 149 9.08 -21.01 9.80
N THR A 150 10.16 -20.28 9.53
CA THR A 150 10.80 -19.42 10.53
C THR A 150 10.28 -17.99 10.45
N GLU A 151 10.53 -17.19 11.49
CA GLU A 151 10.22 -15.76 11.47
C GLU A 151 10.98 -14.99 10.37
N ASN A 152 12.15 -15.48 9.95
CA ASN A 152 12.91 -14.91 8.83
C ASN A 152 12.18 -15.09 7.49
N ASP A 153 11.27 -16.06 7.40
CA ASP A 153 10.49 -16.35 6.20
C ASP A 153 9.27 -15.45 6.06
N VAL A 154 8.88 -14.68 7.07
CA VAL A 154 7.66 -13.85 7.04
C VAL A 154 7.92 -12.37 7.35
N ARG A 155 9.07 -11.84 6.93
CA ARG A 155 9.48 -10.46 7.28
C ARG A 155 8.68 -9.42 6.50
N ALA A 156 8.35 -8.32 7.17
CA ALA A 156 7.63 -7.20 6.55
C ALA A 156 7.90 -5.83 7.21
N ALA A 157 7.89 -4.78 6.38
CA ALA A 157 7.64 -3.41 6.79
C ALA A 157 6.14 -3.13 6.87
N ALA A 158 5.70 -2.21 7.73
CA ALA A 158 4.27 -1.93 7.85
C ALA A 158 3.95 -0.55 8.42
N LEU A 159 2.82 0.00 7.98
CA LEU A 159 2.28 1.29 8.41
C LEU A 159 0.79 1.12 8.72
N ALA A 160 0.35 1.68 9.83
CA ALA A 160 -1.04 1.76 10.25
C ALA A 160 -1.49 3.22 10.40
N ALA A 161 -2.74 3.49 10.07
CA ALA A 161 -3.36 4.80 10.20
C ALA A 161 -4.76 4.70 10.81
N ALA A 162 -5.09 5.68 11.66
CA ALA A 162 -6.44 5.95 12.12
C ALA A 162 -6.82 7.38 11.73
N VAL A 163 -7.79 7.49 10.82
CA VAL A 163 -8.24 8.76 10.24
C VAL A 163 -9.63 9.09 10.80
N PRO A 164 -9.81 10.19 11.54
CA PRO A 164 -11.14 10.63 11.96
C PRO A 164 -12.09 10.77 10.77
N VAL A 165 -13.31 10.26 10.89
CA VAL A 165 -14.36 10.34 9.85
C VAL A 165 -15.01 11.72 9.81
N GLU A 166 -15.14 12.36 10.97
CA GLU A 166 -15.55 13.77 11.08
C GLU A 166 -14.33 14.67 11.34
N PRO A 167 -14.22 15.82 10.67
CA PRO A 167 -13.14 16.76 10.93
C PRO A 167 -13.40 17.54 12.23
N ALA A 168 -12.36 18.18 12.74
CA ALA A 168 -12.49 19.20 13.78
C ALA A 168 -13.25 20.44 13.24
N PRO A 169 -13.72 21.36 14.12
CA PRO A 169 -14.47 22.54 13.70
C PRO A 169 -13.73 23.46 12.70
N ASP A 170 -12.40 23.45 12.71
CA ASP A 170 -11.56 24.18 11.75
C ASP A 170 -11.38 23.46 10.40
N GLY A 171 -12.02 22.30 10.23
CA GLY A 171 -11.96 21.46 9.03
C GLY A 171 -10.74 20.53 8.97
N THR A 172 -9.86 20.54 9.97
CA THR A 172 -8.67 19.67 10.00
C THR A 172 -8.98 18.30 10.59
N ARG A 173 -8.19 17.30 10.22
CA ARG A 173 -8.26 15.95 10.81
C ARG A 173 -6.93 15.64 11.48
N ALA A 174 -6.96 15.32 12.78
CA ALA A 174 -5.80 14.80 13.49
C ALA A 174 -5.65 13.30 13.19
N VAL A 175 -4.88 12.99 12.14
CA VAL A 175 -4.62 11.62 11.72
C VAL A 175 -3.50 11.02 12.55
N TRP A 176 -3.74 9.85 13.11
CA TRP A 176 -2.71 9.06 13.79
C TRP A 176 -2.05 8.11 12.78
N LEU A 177 -0.71 8.07 12.80
CA LEU A 177 0.12 7.21 11.97
C LEU A 177 1.12 6.48 12.85
N SER A 178 1.34 5.19 12.59
CA SER A 178 2.46 4.44 13.16
C SER A 178 3.07 3.53 12.12
N TRP A 179 4.39 3.51 12.03
CA TRP A 179 5.09 2.80 10.97
C TRP A 179 6.41 2.20 11.44
N LEU A 180 6.90 1.24 10.66
CA LEU A 180 8.21 0.62 10.77
C LEU A 180 8.81 0.49 9.38
N ALA A 181 10.09 0.83 9.25
CA ALA A 181 10.85 0.81 8.00
C ALA A 181 10.39 1.87 6.96
N ASP A 182 10.51 1.57 5.67
CA ASP A 182 10.45 2.50 4.52
C ASP A 182 9.06 2.66 3.89
N VAL A 183 8.04 1.97 4.39
CA VAL A 183 6.64 2.30 4.09
C VAL A 183 6.31 3.73 4.51
N SER A 184 5.54 4.43 3.67
CA SER A 184 5.44 5.88 3.74
C SER A 184 4.01 6.39 3.67
N ALA A 185 3.74 7.45 4.42
CA ALA A 185 2.54 8.26 4.30
C ALA A 185 2.88 9.59 3.63
N TRP A 186 1.97 10.10 2.83
CA TRP A 186 2.14 11.29 2.01
C TRP A 186 0.92 12.17 2.07
N LEU A 187 1.14 13.48 2.11
CA LEU A 187 0.09 14.49 2.04
C LEU A 187 0.20 15.23 0.72
N ARG A 188 -0.88 15.24 -0.08
CA ARG A 188 -1.00 16.14 -1.23
C ARG A 188 -1.82 17.35 -0.87
N THR A 189 -1.21 18.51 -1.08
CA THR A 189 -1.87 19.82 -1.05
C THR A 189 -1.76 20.47 -2.44
N GLU A 190 -2.08 21.75 -2.56
CA GLU A 190 -1.85 22.51 -3.80
C GLU A 190 -0.36 22.60 -4.16
N ALA A 191 0.54 22.52 -3.17
CA ALA A 191 1.99 22.54 -3.39
C ALA A 191 2.55 21.21 -3.92
N GLY A 192 1.72 20.18 -4.07
CA GLY A 192 2.13 18.83 -4.46
C GLY A 192 2.22 17.87 -3.28
N TRP A 193 3.04 16.83 -3.42
CA TRP A 193 3.22 15.77 -2.42
C TRP A 193 4.31 16.15 -1.41
N THR A 194 3.98 15.96 -0.13
CA THR A 194 4.93 16.05 0.99
C THR A 194 4.94 14.72 1.73
N ARG A 195 6.13 14.15 1.95
CA ARG A 195 6.30 12.94 2.75
C ARG A 195 6.05 13.24 4.23
N LEU A 196 5.26 12.39 4.88
CA LEU A 196 4.95 12.48 6.32
C LEU A 196 5.72 11.44 7.15
N THR A 197 5.96 10.25 6.57
CA THR A 197 6.65 9.13 7.23
C THR A 197 7.57 8.39 6.25
N GLY A 198 8.39 7.48 6.77
CA GLY A 198 9.47 6.83 6.02
C GLY A 198 10.75 7.69 6.01
N THR A 199 11.80 7.19 5.36
CA THR A 199 13.10 7.87 5.23
C THR A 199 13.47 8.06 3.78
N ASP A 200 14.18 9.15 3.46
CA ASP A 200 14.80 9.30 2.16
C ASP A 200 15.86 8.21 1.98
N LYS A 201 15.77 7.48 0.87
CA LYS A 201 16.74 6.47 0.48
C LYS A 201 17.98 7.21 -0.06
N GLU A 202 18.93 7.54 0.81
CA GLU A 202 20.23 8.12 0.43
C GLU A 202 21.37 7.13 0.75
N GLY A 203 22.21 6.82 -0.25
CA GLY A 203 23.45 6.05 -0.08
C GLY A 203 23.47 4.64 -0.72
N PRO A 204 24.59 3.91 -0.63
CA PRO A 204 24.81 2.65 -1.36
C PRO A 204 24.05 1.42 -0.83
N ASP A 205 23.60 1.42 0.44
CA ASP A 205 22.85 0.32 1.09
C ASP A 205 21.33 0.59 1.21
N GLN A 206 20.80 1.46 0.35
CA GLN A 206 19.45 2.04 0.42
C GLN A 206 18.27 1.04 0.33
N ASP A 207 18.51 -0.19 -0.13
CA ASP A 207 17.49 -1.23 -0.29
C ASP A 207 17.51 -2.28 0.85
N VAL A 208 18.46 -2.17 1.80
CA VAL A 208 18.57 -3.12 2.91
C VAL A 208 17.84 -2.58 4.14
N LEU A 209 16.68 -3.16 4.43
CA LEU A 209 15.96 -2.86 5.67
C LEU A 209 16.63 -3.53 6.86
N THR A 210 16.98 -2.74 7.87
CA THR A 210 17.56 -3.21 9.14
C THR A 210 16.53 -3.37 10.25
N GLU A 211 15.34 -2.78 10.08
CA GLU A 211 14.24 -2.83 11.02
C GLU A 211 12.99 -3.37 10.31
N PHE A 212 12.41 -4.45 10.83
CA PHE A 212 11.27 -5.14 10.22
C PHE A 212 10.53 -5.99 11.26
N LEU A 213 9.25 -6.26 11.02
CA LEU A 213 8.49 -7.26 11.75
C LEU A 213 8.90 -8.67 11.31
N PRO A 214 8.83 -9.69 12.19
CA PRO A 214 8.40 -9.64 13.59
C PRO A 214 9.50 -9.26 14.60
N PHE A 215 10.74 -9.02 14.17
CA PHE A 215 11.89 -8.89 15.06
C PHE A 215 12.02 -7.53 15.77
N HIS A 216 11.54 -6.45 15.14
CA HIS A 216 11.78 -5.08 15.61
C HIS A 216 10.51 -4.28 15.94
N PRO A 217 9.48 -4.85 16.59
CA PRO A 217 8.23 -4.13 16.86
C PRO A 217 8.43 -2.90 17.76
N GLY A 218 9.48 -2.90 18.60
CA GLY A 218 9.81 -1.76 19.47
C GLY A 218 10.50 -0.58 18.76
N ARG A 219 10.84 -0.72 17.47
CA ARG A 219 11.46 0.36 16.67
C ARG A 219 10.44 1.23 15.92
N THR A 220 9.17 0.96 16.13
CA THR A 220 8.10 1.71 15.48
C THR A 220 8.12 3.17 15.86
N ARG A 221 7.80 4.01 14.89
CA ARG A 221 7.61 5.44 15.09
C ARG A 221 6.13 5.76 15.00
N THR A 222 5.69 6.76 15.76
CA THR A 222 4.30 7.18 15.81
C THR A 222 4.22 8.69 15.70
N ALA A 223 3.27 9.18 14.92
CA ALA A 223 3.02 10.61 14.75
C ALA A 223 1.51 10.88 14.71
N ARG A 224 1.13 12.09 15.14
CA ARG A 224 -0.17 12.68 14.83
C ARG A 224 0.06 13.84 13.87
N VAL A 225 -0.61 13.82 12.73
CA VAL A 225 -0.45 14.81 11.67
C VAL A 225 -1.79 15.51 11.42
N ALA A 226 -1.74 16.81 11.18
CA ALA A 226 -2.91 17.59 10.79
C ALA A 226 -3.10 17.48 9.28
N VAL A 227 -4.23 16.89 8.86
CA VAL A 227 -4.63 16.82 7.45
C VAL A 227 -5.70 17.89 7.22
N PRO A 228 -5.41 18.94 6.43
CA PRO A 228 -6.39 19.99 6.17
C PRO A 228 -7.50 19.49 5.25
N ARG A 229 -8.66 20.17 5.30
CA ARG A 229 -9.77 19.94 4.38
C ARG A 229 -9.30 19.97 2.92
N GLY A 230 -9.81 19.05 2.11
CA GLY A 230 -9.53 18.99 0.67
C GLY A 230 -8.15 18.41 0.32
N ALA A 231 -7.31 18.09 1.31
CA ALA A 231 -6.06 17.39 1.08
C ALA A 231 -6.31 15.89 0.79
N VAL A 232 -5.26 15.25 0.28
CA VAL A 232 -5.26 13.81 -0.01
C VAL A 232 -4.15 13.16 0.80
N LEU A 233 -4.51 12.15 1.59
CA LEU A 233 -3.56 11.33 2.33
C LEU A 233 -3.33 10.03 1.55
N ALA A 234 -2.08 9.68 1.27
CA ALA A 234 -1.73 8.40 0.66
C ALA A 234 -0.84 7.60 1.61
N LEU A 235 -1.14 6.32 1.79
CA LEU A 235 -0.28 5.33 2.45
C LEU A 235 0.26 4.40 1.37
N ALA A 236 1.56 4.17 1.35
CA ALA A 236 2.23 3.52 0.24
C ALA A 236 3.38 2.60 0.70
N THR A 237 3.56 1.50 -0.04
CA THR A 237 4.82 0.76 -0.09
C THR A 237 5.80 1.48 -1.01
N ASP A 238 7.06 1.08 -1.04
CA ASP A 238 8.11 1.82 -1.74
C ASP A 238 7.87 1.90 -3.27
N GLY A 239 7.23 0.89 -3.87
CA GLY A 239 6.84 0.86 -5.27
C GLY A 239 5.94 2.03 -5.70
N ILE A 240 5.27 2.68 -4.75
CA ILE A 240 4.55 3.96 -4.94
C ILE A 240 5.27 5.12 -4.24
N GLY A 241 5.79 4.93 -3.02
CA GLY A 241 6.47 5.98 -2.26
C GLY A 241 7.65 6.60 -3.00
N ASP A 242 8.44 5.79 -3.71
CA ASP A 242 9.59 6.26 -4.48
C ASP A 242 9.20 7.17 -5.65
N VAL A 243 8.07 6.87 -6.32
CA VAL A 243 7.62 7.69 -7.45
C VAL A 243 6.94 8.98 -6.99
N LEU A 244 6.36 8.99 -5.79
CA LEU A 244 5.88 10.22 -5.14
C LEU A 244 7.03 11.11 -4.66
N ALA A 245 8.21 10.55 -4.41
CA ALA A 245 9.44 11.30 -4.12
C ALA A 245 10.16 11.81 -5.38
N GLY A 246 9.86 11.21 -6.54
CA GLY A 246 10.60 11.41 -7.78
C GLY A 246 9.88 12.24 -8.85
N GLY A 247 10.39 12.18 -10.07
CA GLY A 247 9.89 12.97 -11.21
C GLY A 247 8.46 12.66 -11.66
N ALA A 248 7.86 11.55 -11.20
CA ALA A 248 6.48 11.19 -11.49
C ALA A 248 5.47 11.83 -10.51
N ALA A 249 5.93 12.46 -9.43
CA ALA A 249 5.06 13.05 -8.40
C ALA A 249 4.02 14.04 -8.94
N PRO A 250 4.34 14.95 -9.90
CA PRO A 250 3.33 15.86 -10.47
C PRO A 250 2.20 15.12 -11.19
N TRP A 251 2.50 14.02 -11.89
CA TRP A 251 1.50 13.21 -12.58
C TRP A 251 0.52 12.57 -11.60
N PHE A 252 1.02 12.01 -10.49
CA PHE A 252 0.17 11.48 -9.42
C PHE A 252 -0.61 12.60 -8.72
N ALA A 253 -0.01 13.78 -8.52
CA ALA A 253 -0.67 14.91 -7.88
C ALA A 253 -1.86 15.45 -8.70
N GLU A 254 -1.77 15.38 -10.03
CA GLU A 254 -2.85 15.72 -10.95
C GLU A 254 -3.93 14.62 -10.96
N ARG A 255 -3.55 13.37 -11.19
CA ARG A 255 -4.50 12.26 -11.31
C ARG A 255 -5.26 11.94 -10.04
N TRP A 256 -4.61 12.12 -8.90
CA TRP A 256 -5.22 11.94 -7.59
C TRP A 256 -5.66 13.27 -6.97
N ALA A 257 -5.84 14.34 -7.76
CA ALA A 257 -6.45 15.59 -7.27
C ALA A 257 -7.90 15.36 -6.82
N GLY A 258 -8.62 14.43 -7.46
CA GLY A 258 -9.92 13.91 -7.00
C GLY A 258 -9.93 12.38 -7.04
N PRO A 259 -10.92 11.72 -6.44
CA PRO A 259 -10.98 10.26 -6.40
C PRO A 259 -11.29 9.69 -7.80
N PRO A 260 -10.34 8.99 -8.44
CA PRO A 260 -10.61 8.40 -9.76
C PRO A 260 -11.57 7.20 -9.65
N HIS A 261 -12.06 6.74 -10.80
CA HIS A 261 -12.74 5.44 -10.87
C HIS A 261 -11.77 4.31 -10.46
N VAL A 262 -12.26 3.26 -9.81
CA VAL A 262 -11.40 2.19 -9.25
C VAL A 262 -10.52 1.53 -10.31
N ALA A 263 -11.03 1.30 -11.52
CA ALA A 263 -10.22 0.76 -12.62
C ALA A 263 -9.09 1.70 -13.06
N SER A 264 -9.34 3.01 -13.06
CA SER A 264 -8.31 4.02 -13.34
C SER A 264 -7.28 4.08 -12.22
N PHE A 265 -7.72 3.95 -10.96
CA PHE A 265 -6.82 3.87 -9.81
C PHE A 265 -5.91 2.64 -9.87
N VAL A 266 -6.45 1.48 -10.25
CA VAL A 266 -5.66 0.25 -10.48
C VAL A 266 -4.63 0.48 -11.58
N ALA A 267 -5.00 1.18 -12.66
CA ALA A 267 -4.04 1.55 -13.70
C ALA A 267 -2.96 2.50 -13.18
N ASP A 268 -3.32 3.48 -12.35
CA ASP A 268 -2.37 4.43 -11.76
C ASP A 268 -1.35 3.75 -10.84
N VAL A 269 -1.82 2.86 -9.96
CA VAL A 269 -0.92 2.09 -9.07
C VAL A 269 -0.10 1.08 -9.88
N GLY A 270 -0.69 0.50 -10.93
CA GLY A 270 -0.03 -0.44 -11.82
C GLY A 270 0.94 0.16 -12.83
N TYR A 271 1.18 1.48 -12.80
CA TYR A 271 1.97 2.23 -13.77
C TYR A 271 3.21 1.49 -14.32
N ASP A 272 3.57 1.79 -15.56
CA ASP A 272 4.71 1.20 -16.24
C ASP A 272 5.89 2.18 -16.27
N ALA A 273 7.00 1.80 -15.67
CA ALA A 273 8.24 2.56 -15.70
C ALA A 273 9.46 1.65 -15.68
N ARG A 274 10.50 2.05 -16.41
CA ARG A 274 11.77 1.35 -16.45
C ARG A 274 12.36 1.21 -15.04
N GLY A 275 12.80 0.00 -14.70
CA GLY A 275 13.43 -0.30 -13.41
C GLY A 275 12.47 -0.42 -12.22
N ARG A 276 11.19 -0.06 -12.38
CA ARG A 276 10.17 -0.20 -11.33
C ARG A 276 9.46 -1.53 -11.52
N LEU A 277 10.06 -2.60 -11.02
CA LEU A 277 9.60 -3.97 -11.24
C LEU A 277 8.91 -4.60 -10.03
N ASP A 278 9.00 -3.93 -8.88
CA ASP A 278 8.46 -4.40 -7.61
C ASP A 278 6.94 -4.27 -7.53
N ASP A 279 6.38 -4.91 -6.52
CA ASP A 279 5.01 -4.75 -6.06
C ASP A 279 4.69 -3.30 -5.74
N ARG A 280 3.40 -2.97 -5.83
CA ARG A 280 2.95 -1.58 -5.70
C ARG A 280 1.66 -1.54 -4.95
N THR A 281 1.66 -0.79 -3.86
CA THR A 281 0.48 -0.62 -3.01
C THR A 281 0.26 0.82 -2.65
N ALA A 282 -0.99 1.26 -2.79
CA ALA A 282 -1.44 2.57 -2.33
C ALA A 282 -2.83 2.46 -1.69
N VAL A 283 -2.99 3.10 -0.54
CA VAL A 283 -4.29 3.46 0.05
C VAL A 283 -4.37 4.98 0.04
N VAL A 284 -5.22 5.53 -0.81
CA VAL A 284 -5.39 6.98 -0.97
C VAL A 284 -6.75 7.37 -0.42
N ILE A 285 -6.76 8.33 0.50
CA ILE A 285 -7.98 8.91 1.06
C ILE A 285 -8.07 10.40 0.75
N TRP A 286 -9.18 10.78 0.14
CA TRP A 286 -9.55 12.15 -0.15
C TRP A 286 -10.41 12.68 0.98
N CYS A 287 -9.99 13.77 1.62
CA CYS A 287 -10.71 14.39 2.71
C CYS A 287 -11.71 15.43 2.17
N ASP A 288 -13.00 15.15 2.34
CA ASP A 288 -14.12 15.99 1.94
C ASP A 288 -14.31 16.07 0.40
N ARG A 289 -14.12 14.94 -0.30
CA ARG A 289 -14.36 14.78 -1.76
C ARG A 289 -14.91 13.41 -2.11
#